data_AF-A0A9X1XKJ3-F1
#
_entry.id   AF-A0A9X1XKJ3-F1
#
_cell.length_a   1.000
_cell.length_b   1.000
_cell.length_c   1.000
_cell.angle_alpha   90.00
_cell.angle_beta   90.00
_cell.angle_gamma   90.00
#
_symmetry.space_group_name_H-M   'P 1'
#
loop_
_entity.id
_entity.type
_entity.pdbx_description
1 polymer ?
#
loop_
_entity_poly.entity_id
_entity_poly.type
_entity_poly.pdbx_seq_one_letter_code
_entity_poly.pdbx_strand_id
1 'polypeptide(L)'
;MQVSTTTIKTILATVVSSTLLSGCYWDDPVKAAKYVSSKIESDDVVEHLEELEARASATSDGASVTRAAGTLGYKHSLDYIVETMQDHGYIVTTQEFDFRAWEELAGTTLNVDGSELIGVRNATDGLEADFSAMSYSGNSNGPLSGELVFITPDFRFESPDYDSTDGCEASDFDGKAVSGKVAVIQRGGCTFDAKVVNAENAGAVATIVFNQGNDEGRKSVVNGTLGSDSQATIPAFGARFDLGEQWYQTSQSAVVNASFSINVHDEVVLTQNILAETEGGNEEQVVMLGAHLDSVPEGPGINDNGSGTAGLLEYAVTLANLRAPVKNKVRFAWWAAEEAGLVGSEYYTNDLFAPLYAQAQTEIMQELEITDPSQLTSAHYDLIEERYLQINNIKLYLNFDMIGSPNYVFGVMDGDLSDTKNSPDNAYTGSFEPPFGTSDIESIFNQFFNGQSEATVPQALSKRSDYAGFADWGVAFGGLFTGAEKVKSADEMDKFGGQIDVAYDICYHQACDDLNNVSHKALFVNTQALAYVTTYYAFSDPLFPAEEPQPMMQAFSVNATEKLRVGTKLKAADSVSDHDHFHGDFDQDRD
;
A
#
# COMPACT_ATOMS: atom_id res chain seq x y z
N MET A 1 3.60 46.79 4.16
CA MET A 1 2.82 47.15 5.35
C MET A 1 1.35 47.09 4.98
N GLN A 2 0.76 45.90 5.04
CA GLN A 2 -0.67 45.68 5.05
C GLN A 2 -0.85 44.31 5.68
N VAL A 3 -1.24 44.33 6.96
CA VAL A 3 -1.49 43.17 7.80
C VAL A 3 -2.84 42.63 7.35
N SER A 4 -2.85 41.42 6.78
CA SER A 4 -4.09 40.70 6.49
C SER A 4 -4.62 40.15 7.81
N THR A 5 -5.86 40.51 8.10
CA THR A 5 -6.60 40.24 9.32
C THR A 5 -6.94 38.76 9.43
N THR A 6 -6.33 38.10 10.42
CA THR A 6 -6.72 36.81 10.97
C THR A 6 -8.17 36.90 11.45
N THR A 7 -9.07 36.11 10.86
CA THR A 7 -10.45 35.99 11.30
C THR A 7 -10.46 35.13 12.57
N ILE A 8 -10.42 35.79 13.72
CA ILE A 8 -10.74 35.20 15.02
C ILE A 8 -12.24 34.82 14.97
N LYS A 9 -12.56 33.57 14.64
CA LYS A 9 -13.89 33.01 14.89
C LYS A 9 -14.13 33.09 16.40
N THR A 10 -15.05 33.97 16.77
CA THR A 10 -15.42 34.22 18.15
C THR A 10 -16.11 32.97 18.71
N ILE A 11 -15.51 32.42 19.75
CA ILE A 11 -16.08 31.40 20.64
C ILE A 11 -17.45 31.90 21.11
N LEU A 12 -18.51 31.38 20.49
CA LEU A 12 -19.82 31.27 21.12
C LEU A 12 -20.05 29.78 21.37
N ALA A 13 -19.26 29.25 22.30
CA ALA A 13 -19.49 27.92 22.86
C ALA A 13 -20.86 27.95 23.55
N THR A 14 -21.87 27.52 22.82
CA THR A 14 -23.07 26.95 23.41
C THR A 14 -22.56 25.79 24.26
N VAL A 15 -22.53 25.96 25.58
CA VAL A 15 -22.26 24.87 26.52
C VAL A 15 -23.42 23.89 26.40
N VAL A 16 -23.39 23.05 25.37
CA VAL A 16 -24.13 21.81 25.35
C VAL A 16 -23.35 20.92 26.30
N SER A 17 -23.89 20.81 27.51
CA SER A 17 -23.39 20.01 28.63
C SER A 17 -22.89 18.63 28.17
N SER A 18 -21.58 18.50 27.93
CA SER A 18 -20.85 17.23 27.84
C SER A 18 -20.74 16.52 29.20
N THR A 19 -21.31 17.10 30.25
CA THR A 19 -21.19 16.65 31.65
C THR A 19 -22.23 15.63 32.14
N LEU A 20 -23.01 14.95 31.27
CA LEU A 20 -24.02 13.98 31.73
C LEU A 20 -24.23 12.75 30.81
N LEU A 21 -23.23 12.30 30.05
CA LEU A 21 -23.23 10.88 29.67
C LEU A 21 -22.85 10.10 30.92
N SER A 22 -23.82 9.43 31.54
CA SER A 22 -23.59 8.54 32.67
C SER A 22 -22.63 7.41 32.25
N GLY A 23 -21.89 6.83 33.20
CA GLY A 23 -20.94 5.73 32.93
C GLY A 23 -21.51 4.60 32.09
N CYS A 24 -22.83 4.33 32.21
CA CYS A 24 -23.54 3.31 31.44
C CYS A 24 -23.56 3.52 29.92
N TYR A 25 -23.22 4.71 29.42
CA TYR A 25 -23.17 4.98 27.98
C TYR A 25 -21.91 4.41 27.32
N TRP A 26 -20.78 4.55 28.00
CA TRP A 26 -19.47 4.08 27.55
C TRP A 26 -19.26 2.57 27.80
N ASP A 27 -20.11 1.96 28.63
CA ASP A 27 -20.07 0.52 28.89
C ASP A 27 -20.49 -0.33 27.66
N ASP A 28 -21.30 0.24 26.76
CA ASP A 28 -21.83 -0.42 25.56
C ASP A 28 -21.06 0.02 24.29
N PRO A 29 -20.27 -0.86 23.67
CA PRO A 29 -19.45 -0.55 22.50
C PRO A 29 -20.26 0.05 21.34
N VAL A 30 -21.48 -0.45 21.10
CA VAL A 30 -22.34 0.01 20.00
C VAL A 30 -22.84 1.42 20.28
N LYS A 31 -23.21 1.74 21.53
CA LYS A 31 -23.65 3.09 21.88
C LYS A 31 -22.49 4.10 21.80
N ALA A 32 -21.32 3.72 22.32
CA ALA A 32 -20.11 4.55 22.22
C ALA A 32 -19.76 4.82 20.75
N ALA A 33 -19.70 3.78 19.91
CA ALA A 33 -19.40 3.88 18.49
C ALA A 33 -20.38 4.79 17.73
N LYS A 34 -21.69 4.59 17.92
CA LYS A 34 -22.73 5.45 17.31
C LYS A 34 -22.57 6.92 17.70
N TYR A 35 -22.24 7.17 18.96
CA TYR A 35 -22.08 8.53 19.44
C TYR A 35 -20.88 9.21 18.82
N VAL A 36 -19.70 8.60 18.92
CA VAL A 36 -18.46 9.20 18.43
C VAL A 36 -18.52 9.39 16.91
N SER A 37 -18.98 8.38 16.17
CA SER A 37 -19.22 8.47 14.72
C SER A 37 -20.17 9.62 14.35
N SER A 38 -21.23 9.86 15.14
CA SER A 38 -22.15 10.98 14.93
C SER A 38 -21.59 12.37 15.24
N LYS A 39 -20.34 12.47 15.72
CA LYS A 39 -19.64 13.73 16.01
C LYS A 39 -18.62 14.12 14.97
N ILE A 40 -18.33 13.23 14.02
CA ILE A 40 -17.58 13.59 12.82
C ILE A 40 -18.43 14.56 12.00
N GLU A 41 -17.83 15.68 11.63
CA GLU A 41 -18.42 16.69 10.76
C GLU A 41 -17.64 16.73 9.43
N SER A 42 -18.35 16.79 8.30
CA SER A 42 -17.70 16.72 6.98
C SER A 42 -16.76 17.90 6.71
N ASP A 43 -17.09 19.08 7.22
CA ASP A 43 -16.28 20.29 7.01
C ASP A 43 -14.92 20.18 7.72
N ASP A 44 -14.87 19.54 8.89
CA ASP A 44 -13.63 19.39 9.68
C ASP A 44 -12.68 18.38 8.99
N VAL A 45 -13.22 17.30 8.41
CA VAL A 45 -12.41 16.36 7.59
C VAL A 45 -11.84 17.05 6.35
N VAL A 46 -12.63 17.90 5.68
CA VAL A 46 -12.17 18.65 4.50
C VAL A 46 -11.12 19.70 4.88
N GLU A 47 -11.26 20.36 6.03
CA GLU A 47 -10.23 21.30 6.54
C GLU A 47 -8.87 20.59 6.70
N HIS A 48 -8.85 19.34 7.16
CA HIS A 48 -7.60 18.56 7.20
C HIS A 48 -7.01 18.28 5.81
N LEU A 49 -7.83 18.02 4.78
CA LEU A 49 -7.34 17.89 3.40
C LEU A 49 -6.75 19.20 2.88
N GLU A 50 -7.40 20.33 3.16
CA GLU A 50 -6.90 21.66 2.81
C GLU A 50 -5.54 21.94 3.44
N GLU A 51 -5.37 21.58 4.71
CA GLU A 51 -4.11 21.73 5.43
C GLU A 51 -3.01 20.80 4.88
N LEU A 52 -3.35 19.58 4.44
CA LEU A 52 -2.40 18.66 3.81
C LEU A 52 -1.94 19.17 2.44
N GLU A 53 -2.88 19.58 1.57
CA GLU A 53 -2.52 20.13 0.25
C GLU A 53 -1.67 21.40 0.38
N ALA A 54 -2.04 22.31 1.30
CA ALA A 54 -1.27 23.53 1.54
C ALA A 54 0.16 23.29 2.03
N ARG A 55 0.46 22.09 2.54
CA ARG A 55 1.78 21.67 3.02
C ARG A 55 2.63 20.96 1.98
N ALA A 56 2.02 20.51 0.87
CA ALA A 56 2.76 19.96 -0.26
C ALA A 56 3.82 20.98 -0.74
N SER A 57 4.99 20.47 -1.11
CA SER A 57 6.13 21.29 -1.52
C SER A 57 6.54 20.99 -2.94
N ALA A 58 7.09 21.97 -3.64
CA ALA A 58 7.60 21.77 -4.99
C ALA A 58 8.64 20.64 -5.04
N THR A 59 8.56 19.78 -6.06
CA THR A 59 9.60 18.79 -6.41
C THR A 59 10.93 19.47 -6.71
N SER A 60 12.03 18.70 -6.73
CA SER A 60 13.38 19.22 -6.97
C SER A 60 13.53 19.97 -8.30
N ASP A 61 12.78 19.56 -9.31
CA ASP A 61 12.71 20.21 -10.63
C ASP A 61 11.61 21.28 -10.74
N GLY A 62 10.75 21.41 -9.73
CA GLY A 62 9.62 22.33 -9.67
C GLY A 62 8.46 21.97 -10.61
N ALA A 63 8.42 20.73 -11.12
CA ALA A 63 7.38 20.27 -12.03
C ALA A 63 6.05 19.97 -11.33
N SER A 64 6.08 19.59 -10.06
CA SER A 64 4.87 19.31 -9.25
C SER A 64 5.01 19.84 -7.82
N VAL A 65 3.93 19.75 -7.04
CA VAL A 65 3.93 19.86 -5.58
C VAL A 65 3.52 18.52 -4.98
N THR A 66 4.25 18.07 -3.97
CA THR A 66 4.12 16.71 -3.45
C THR A 66 4.35 16.67 -1.94
N ARG A 67 3.88 15.58 -1.32
CA ARG A 67 4.16 15.17 0.06
C ARG A 67 4.96 13.86 0.09
N ALA A 68 5.62 13.49 -1.00
CA ALA A 68 6.41 12.26 -1.10
C ALA A 68 7.47 12.13 0.00
N ALA A 69 7.69 10.88 0.44
CA ALA A 69 8.64 10.58 1.50
C ALA A 69 10.03 11.19 1.22
N GLY A 70 10.62 11.81 2.23
CA GLY A 70 11.91 12.50 2.10
C GLY A 70 11.83 13.95 1.61
N THR A 71 10.68 14.42 1.12
CA THR A 71 10.51 15.81 0.68
C THR A 71 10.21 16.77 1.83
N LEU A 72 10.31 18.08 1.56
CA LEU A 72 9.85 19.10 2.52
C LEU A 72 8.34 19.02 2.76
N GLY A 73 7.55 18.63 1.76
CA GLY A 73 6.11 18.46 1.87
C GLY A 73 5.75 17.39 2.89
N TYR A 74 6.41 16.24 2.82
CA TYR A 74 6.28 15.20 3.85
C TYR A 74 6.60 15.74 5.24
N LYS A 75 7.72 16.47 5.38
CA LYS A 75 8.13 17.05 6.66
C LYS A 75 7.11 18.03 7.23
N HIS A 76 6.52 18.89 6.39
CA HIS A 76 5.48 19.83 6.80
C HIS A 76 4.20 19.10 7.23
N SER A 77 3.77 18.08 6.47
CA SER A 77 2.64 17.24 6.84
C SER A 77 2.89 16.50 8.15
N LEU A 78 4.09 15.99 8.36
CA LEU A 78 4.48 15.36 9.62
C LEU A 78 4.37 16.32 10.80
N ASP A 79 4.90 17.53 10.67
CA ASP A 79 4.81 18.54 11.74
C ASP A 79 3.36 18.86 12.09
N TYR A 80 2.48 18.96 11.09
CA TYR A 80 1.06 19.19 11.30
C TYR A 80 0.38 18.09 12.09
N ILE A 81 0.61 16.83 11.74
CA ILE A 81 0.04 15.69 12.46
C ILE A 81 0.57 15.66 13.90
N VAL A 82 1.89 15.80 14.09
CA VAL A 82 2.51 15.78 15.42
C VAL A 82 1.96 16.89 16.31
N GLU A 83 1.93 18.13 15.80
CA GLU A 83 1.41 19.29 16.53
C GLU A 83 -0.06 19.09 16.89
N THR A 84 -0.90 18.68 15.93
CA THR A 84 -2.33 18.47 16.15
C THR A 84 -2.57 17.39 17.21
N MET A 85 -1.86 16.26 17.13
CA MET A 85 -2.02 15.17 18.09
C MET A 85 -1.54 15.57 19.50
N GLN A 86 -0.42 16.28 19.62
CA GLN A 86 0.07 16.77 20.90
C GLN A 86 -0.88 17.80 21.54
N ASP A 87 -1.43 18.72 20.75
CA ASP A 87 -2.41 19.72 21.21
C ASP A 87 -3.71 19.07 21.73
N HIS A 88 -4.03 17.87 21.26
CA HIS A 88 -5.17 17.07 21.72
C HIS A 88 -4.82 16.04 22.81
N GLY A 89 -3.61 16.12 23.38
CA GLY A 89 -3.21 15.34 24.56
C GLY A 89 -2.81 13.89 24.28
N TYR A 90 -2.54 13.54 23.02
CA TYR A 90 -2.01 12.23 22.69
C TYR A 90 -0.53 12.11 23.05
N ILE A 91 -0.10 10.90 23.38
CA ILE A 91 1.32 10.56 23.56
C ILE A 91 1.88 10.29 22.18
N VAL A 92 2.66 11.23 21.63
CA VAL A 92 3.21 11.14 20.28
C VAL A 92 4.67 10.70 20.31
N THR A 93 5.02 9.72 19.48
CA THR A 93 6.39 9.31 19.19
C THR A 93 6.62 9.30 17.68
N THR A 94 7.85 9.55 17.26
CA THR A 94 8.29 9.41 15.87
C THR A 94 9.32 8.29 15.79
N GLN A 95 9.18 7.39 14.82
CA GLN A 95 10.13 6.32 14.57
C GLN A 95 10.94 6.69 13.32
N GLU A 96 12.19 7.11 13.51
CA GLU A 96 13.07 7.53 12.42
C GLU A 96 13.80 6.33 11.81
N PHE A 97 13.96 6.33 10.49
CA PHE A 97 14.77 5.34 9.78
C PHE A 97 15.30 5.91 8.46
N ASP A 98 16.41 5.33 7.99
CA ASP A 98 17.00 5.66 6.70
C ASP A 98 16.14 5.07 5.58
N PHE A 99 15.82 5.90 4.59
CA PHE A 99 15.02 5.54 3.42
C PHE A 99 15.79 5.97 2.17
N ARG A 100 15.89 5.07 1.17
CA ARG A 100 16.42 5.43 -0.14
C ARG A 100 15.31 6.10 -0.93
N ALA A 101 15.29 7.43 -0.97
CA ALA A 101 14.37 8.18 -1.80
C ALA A 101 14.81 8.08 -3.26
N TRP A 102 13.87 7.67 -4.12
CA TRP A 102 14.06 7.63 -5.56
C TRP A 102 12.95 8.43 -6.25
N GLU A 103 13.34 9.30 -7.17
CA GLU A 103 12.43 10.13 -7.98
C GLU A 103 12.94 10.16 -9.41
N GLU A 104 12.05 9.89 -10.38
CA GLU A 104 12.32 10.21 -11.76
C GLU A 104 12.24 11.74 -11.96
N LEU A 105 13.26 12.34 -12.56
CA LEU A 105 13.33 13.77 -12.86
C LEU A 105 13.00 14.04 -14.34
N ALA A 106 12.62 15.28 -14.66
CA ALA A 106 12.42 15.67 -16.05
C ALA A 106 13.64 15.38 -16.95
N GLY A 107 13.37 15.05 -18.22
CA GLY A 107 14.38 14.79 -19.24
C GLY A 107 14.63 13.31 -19.54
N THR A 108 13.86 12.39 -18.94
CA THR A 108 13.84 10.99 -19.35
C THR A 108 13.29 10.85 -20.77
N THR A 109 14.04 10.14 -21.62
CA THR A 109 13.69 9.89 -23.03
C THR A 109 14.12 8.48 -23.41
N LEU A 110 13.32 7.82 -24.25
CA LEU A 110 13.67 6.57 -24.89
C LEU A 110 13.31 6.66 -26.38
N ASN A 111 14.28 6.34 -27.24
CA ASN A 111 14.09 6.24 -28.67
C ASN A 111 14.60 4.87 -29.14
N VAL A 112 13.80 4.18 -29.94
CA VAL A 112 14.16 2.89 -30.54
C VAL A 112 13.98 2.96 -32.05
N ASP A 113 15.05 2.63 -32.78
CA ASP A 113 15.12 2.67 -34.25
C ASP A 113 14.65 3.99 -34.88
N GLY A 114 14.97 5.12 -34.23
CA GLY A 114 14.58 6.45 -34.70
C GLY A 114 13.16 6.88 -34.33
N SER A 115 12.38 6.00 -33.68
CA SER A 115 11.06 6.33 -33.14
C SER A 115 11.21 6.81 -31.69
N GLU A 116 10.81 8.05 -31.42
CA GLU A 116 10.75 8.61 -30.07
C GLU A 116 9.50 8.05 -29.37
N LEU A 117 9.71 7.38 -28.25
CA LEU A 117 8.65 6.72 -27.50
C LEU A 117 8.06 7.70 -26.47
N ILE A 118 6.78 7.53 -26.17
CA ILE A 118 6.06 8.34 -25.18
C ILE A 118 6.21 7.69 -23.80
N GLY A 119 6.82 8.38 -22.85
CA GLY A 119 6.92 7.91 -21.46
C GLY A 119 5.61 8.11 -20.70
N VAL A 120 5.31 7.28 -19.69
CA VAL A 120 4.10 7.41 -18.85
C VAL A 120 3.93 8.83 -18.30
N ARG A 121 5.00 9.47 -17.80
CA ARG A 121 4.96 10.85 -17.27
C ARG A 121 4.61 11.93 -18.30
N ASN A 122 4.77 11.62 -19.59
CA ASN A 122 4.49 12.53 -20.70
C ASN A 122 3.20 12.18 -21.45
N ALA A 123 2.58 11.04 -21.12
CA ALA A 123 1.31 10.66 -21.71
C ALA A 123 0.20 11.57 -21.15
N THR A 124 -0.63 12.10 -22.04
CA THR A 124 -1.83 12.89 -21.70
C THR A 124 -3.07 12.15 -22.17
N ASP A 125 -4.26 12.57 -21.73
CA ASP A 125 -5.54 12.01 -22.16
C ASP A 125 -5.59 11.65 -23.66
N GLY A 126 -5.78 10.36 -23.94
CA GLY A 126 -5.91 9.81 -25.29
C GLY A 126 -4.59 9.49 -26.01
N LEU A 127 -3.44 9.66 -25.38
CA LEU A 127 -2.14 9.15 -25.83
C LEU A 127 -1.76 7.92 -25.01
N GLU A 128 -1.58 6.79 -25.68
CA GLU A 128 -1.07 5.57 -25.07
C GLU A 128 0.43 5.74 -24.78
N ALA A 129 0.85 5.47 -23.54
CA ALA A 129 2.26 5.46 -23.19
C ALA A 129 2.95 4.25 -23.85
N ASP A 130 4.20 4.41 -24.24
CA ASP A 130 5.04 3.37 -24.84
C ASP A 130 5.97 2.72 -23.82
N PHE A 131 6.45 3.49 -22.84
CA PHE A 131 7.42 3.02 -21.85
C PHE A 131 7.27 3.72 -20.49
N SER A 132 7.85 3.11 -19.46
CA SER A 132 8.04 3.71 -18.12
C SER A 132 9.47 3.52 -17.66
N ALA A 133 10.01 4.44 -16.86
CA ALA A 133 11.22 4.18 -16.09
C ALA A 133 10.86 3.33 -14.88
N MET A 134 11.63 2.28 -14.59
CA MET A 134 11.39 1.48 -13.40
C MET A 134 11.86 2.24 -12.14
N SER A 135 11.10 2.21 -11.05
CA SER A 135 11.54 2.83 -9.80
C SER A 135 12.79 2.14 -9.25
N TYR A 136 13.67 2.90 -8.62
CA TYR A 136 15.02 2.51 -8.21
C TYR A 136 16.00 2.19 -9.36
N SER A 137 15.62 2.53 -10.60
CA SER A 137 16.54 2.44 -11.73
C SER A 137 17.70 3.44 -11.65
N GLY A 138 18.86 3.04 -12.18
CA GLY A 138 20.06 3.87 -12.21
C GLY A 138 19.99 5.04 -13.20
N ASN A 139 20.70 6.13 -12.86
CA ASN A 139 20.85 7.32 -13.70
C ASN A 139 21.75 7.05 -14.93
N SER A 140 21.39 7.53 -16.12
CA SER A 140 22.25 7.37 -17.30
C SER A 140 23.47 8.30 -17.31
N ASN A 141 23.47 9.35 -16.47
CA ASN A 141 24.50 10.39 -16.39
C ASN A 141 24.76 11.07 -17.75
N GLY A 142 23.69 11.25 -18.53
CA GLY A 142 23.69 11.83 -19.88
C GLY A 142 23.13 10.87 -20.94
N PRO A 143 23.09 11.28 -22.22
CA PRO A 143 22.58 10.44 -23.29
C PRO A 143 23.46 9.21 -23.55
N LEU A 144 22.83 8.04 -23.59
CA LEU A 144 23.45 6.75 -23.93
C LEU A 144 22.79 6.15 -25.17
N SER A 145 23.48 5.19 -25.80
CA SER A 145 22.95 4.43 -26.92
C SER A 145 23.54 3.04 -26.96
N GLY A 146 22.75 2.05 -27.39
CA GLY A 146 23.22 0.68 -27.56
C GLY A 146 22.34 -0.11 -28.53
N GLU A 147 22.92 -1.14 -29.12
CA GLU A 147 22.17 -2.15 -29.89
C GLU A 147 21.29 -2.96 -28.93
N LEU A 148 20.08 -3.32 -29.34
CA LEU A 148 19.21 -4.21 -28.58
C LEU A 148 19.67 -5.67 -28.72
N VAL A 149 19.73 -6.39 -27.59
CA VAL A 149 20.01 -7.83 -27.54
C VAL A 149 18.89 -8.52 -26.77
N PHE A 150 18.16 -9.40 -27.46
CA PHE A 150 17.11 -10.21 -26.86
C PHE A 150 17.70 -11.43 -26.15
N ILE A 151 17.32 -11.59 -24.88
CA ILE A 151 17.87 -12.64 -24.00
C ILE A 151 17.22 -13.99 -24.30
N THR A 152 15.92 -14.06 -24.59
CA THR A 152 15.33 -15.25 -25.26
C THR A 152 15.61 -15.27 -26.78
N PRO A 153 16.13 -16.39 -27.33
CA PRO A 153 16.41 -16.53 -28.77
C PRO A 153 15.22 -16.95 -29.63
N ASP A 154 14.10 -17.41 -29.04
CA ASP A 154 12.98 -18.02 -29.77
C ASP A 154 11.60 -17.64 -29.21
N PHE A 155 11.37 -16.34 -28.97
CA PHE A 155 10.06 -15.84 -28.50
C PHE A 155 8.89 -16.39 -29.33
N ARG A 156 7.85 -16.84 -28.63
CA ARG A 156 6.58 -17.29 -29.23
C ARG A 156 5.46 -16.35 -28.79
N PHE A 157 5.34 -15.21 -29.46
CA PHE A 157 4.29 -14.22 -29.15
C PHE A 157 2.86 -14.75 -29.29
N GLU A 158 2.66 -15.81 -30.08
CA GLU A 158 1.37 -16.54 -30.19
C GLU A 158 1.10 -17.51 -29.02
N SER A 159 2.09 -17.70 -28.12
CA SER A 159 2.05 -18.57 -26.95
C SER A 159 2.88 -17.90 -25.82
N PRO A 160 2.41 -16.76 -25.29
CA PRO A 160 3.19 -15.82 -24.47
C PRO A 160 3.81 -16.39 -23.18
N ASP A 161 3.36 -17.56 -22.69
CA ASP A 161 3.95 -18.24 -21.52
C ASP A 161 5.20 -19.08 -21.85
N TYR A 162 5.73 -18.98 -23.08
CA TYR A 162 6.89 -19.74 -23.52
C TYR A 162 8.17 -18.98 -23.17
N ASP A 163 8.81 -19.41 -22.07
CA ASP A 163 10.03 -18.84 -21.46
C ASP A 163 9.78 -17.76 -20.40
N SER A 164 8.93 -18.11 -19.41
CA SER A 164 8.64 -17.22 -18.29
C SER A 164 9.86 -16.93 -17.42
N THR A 165 11.01 -17.60 -17.58
CA THR A 165 12.20 -17.40 -16.74
C THR A 165 13.30 -16.58 -17.43
N ASP A 166 13.01 -15.87 -18.53
CA ASP A 166 14.00 -15.08 -19.27
C ASP A 166 14.72 -14.04 -18.38
N GLY A 167 16.05 -14.10 -18.33
CA GLY A 167 16.89 -13.20 -17.54
C GLY A 167 16.89 -13.48 -16.03
N CYS A 168 16.22 -14.54 -15.58
CA CYS A 168 16.16 -14.89 -14.16
C CYS A 168 17.45 -15.53 -13.65
N GLU A 169 18.19 -16.20 -14.53
CA GLU A 169 19.49 -16.76 -14.19
C GLU A 169 20.62 -16.13 -15.02
N ALA A 170 21.81 -16.04 -14.42
CA ALA A 170 23.00 -15.56 -15.12
C ALA A 170 23.31 -16.34 -16.41
N SER A 171 22.91 -17.62 -16.49
CA SER A 171 23.08 -18.47 -17.67
C SER A 171 22.25 -18.02 -18.88
N ASP A 172 21.20 -17.23 -18.70
CA ASP A 172 20.35 -16.77 -19.82
C ASP A 172 21.11 -15.82 -20.75
N PHE A 173 22.15 -15.17 -20.21
CA PHE A 173 23.04 -14.28 -20.93
C PHE A 173 24.20 -15.02 -21.61
N ASP A 174 24.37 -16.33 -21.40
CA ASP A 174 25.48 -17.09 -21.98
C ASP A 174 25.41 -17.12 -23.51
N GLY A 175 26.51 -16.76 -24.16
CA GLY A 175 26.59 -16.69 -25.62
C GLY A 175 25.84 -15.51 -26.25
N LYS A 176 25.20 -14.65 -25.43
CA LYS A 176 24.61 -13.37 -25.87
C LYS A 176 25.68 -12.28 -25.82
N ALA A 177 25.88 -11.56 -26.91
CA ALA A 177 26.87 -10.50 -26.99
C ALA A 177 26.36 -9.18 -26.36
N VAL A 178 25.95 -9.22 -25.09
CA VAL A 178 25.23 -8.13 -24.40
C VAL A 178 26.12 -7.03 -23.82
N SER A 179 27.43 -7.30 -23.65
CA SER A 179 28.36 -6.31 -23.09
C SER A 179 28.39 -5.02 -23.93
N GLY A 180 28.13 -3.88 -23.29
CA GLY A 180 28.04 -2.57 -23.94
C GLY A 180 26.74 -2.31 -24.71
N LYS A 181 25.74 -3.17 -24.57
CA LYS A 181 24.46 -3.15 -25.30
C LYS A 181 23.26 -3.09 -24.35
N VAL A 182 22.06 -2.96 -24.91
CA VAL A 182 20.80 -2.92 -24.14
C VAL A 182 20.20 -4.33 -24.12
N ALA A 183 19.99 -4.89 -22.93
CA ALA A 183 19.31 -6.17 -22.78
C ALA A 183 17.80 -5.96 -22.94
N VAL A 184 17.14 -6.78 -23.76
CA VAL A 184 15.69 -6.80 -23.92
C VAL A 184 15.15 -8.12 -23.41
N ILE A 185 14.30 -8.06 -22.39
CA ILE A 185 13.86 -9.20 -21.59
C ILE A 185 12.33 -9.19 -21.54
N GLN A 186 11.69 -10.36 -21.59
CA GLN A 186 10.24 -10.43 -21.37
C GLN A 186 9.92 -10.50 -19.87
N ARG A 187 8.84 -9.85 -19.45
CA ARG A 187 8.29 -9.98 -18.09
C ARG A 187 7.92 -11.44 -17.77
N GLY A 188 8.15 -11.85 -16.52
CA GLY A 188 7.74 -13.15 -15.97
C GLY A 188 8.81 -13.84 -15.12
N GLY A 189 8.38 -14.81 -14.29
CA GLY A 189 9.17 -15.85 -13.61
C GLY A 189 10.11 -15.43 -12.49
N CYS A 190 10.55 -14.17 -12.46
CA CYS A 190 11.35 -13.59 -11.39
C CYS A 190 11.15 -12.08 -11.34
N THR A 191 11.65 -11.46 -10.27
CA THR A 191 11.62 -10.02 -10.00
C THR A 191 12.27 -9.22 -11.12
N PHE A 192 11.84 -7.95 -11.31
CA PHE A 192 12.50 -7.06 -12.26
C PHE A 192 13.94 -6.79 -11.85
N ASP A 193 14.21 -6.68 -10.55
CA ASP A 193 15.57 -6.53 -10.01
C ASP A 193 16.49 -7.66 -10.46
N ALA A 194 16.06 -8.92 -10.33
CA ALA A 194 16.86 -10.07 -10.73
C ALA A 194 17.24 -9.99 -12.22
N LYS A 195 16.28 -9.62 -13.08
CA LYS A 195 16.53 -9.43 -14.53
C LYS A 195 17.55 -8.33 -14.79
N VAL A 196 17.41 -7.18 -14.13
CA VAL A 196 18.30 -6.03 -14.32
C VAL A 196 19.70 -6.30 -13.76
N VAL A 197 19.82 -6.86 -12.55
CA VAL A 197 21.09 -7.23 -11.91
C VAL A 197 21.84 -8.27 -12.75
N ASN A 198 21.15 -9.30 -13.26
CA ASN A 198 21.77 -10.29 -14.14
C ASN A 198 22.26 -9.66 -15.45
N ALA A 199 21.49 -8.76 -16.06
CA ALA A 199 21.88 -8.05 -17.26
C ALA A 199 23.10 -7.13 -17.04
N GLU A 200 23.13 -6.40 -15.93
CA GLU A 200 24.26 -5.56 -15.51
C GLU A 200 25.52 -6.40 -15.30
N ASN A 201 25.40 -7.53 -14.59
CA ASN A 201 26.50 -8.47 -14.38
C ASN A 201 27.04 -9.05 -15.71
N ALA A 202 26.18 -9.21 -16.72
CA ALA A 202 26.58 -9.60 -18.07
C ALA A 202 27.18 -8.45 -18.91
N GLY A 203 27.17 -7.23 -18.37
CA GLY A 203 27.78 -6.03 -18.95
C GLY A 203 26.84 -5.18 -19.81
N ALA A 204 25.53 -5.36 -19.68
CA ALA A 204 24.55 -4.47 -20.32
C ALA A 204 24.73 -3.02 -19.83
N VAL A 205 24.37 -2.04 -20.66
CA VAL A 205 24.37 -0.61 -20.30
C VAL A 205 22.99 -0.07 -19.96
N ALA A 206 21.94 -0.85 -20.24
CA ALA A 206 20.56 -0.63 -19.84
C ALA A 206 19.75 -1.92 -20.08
N THR A 207 18.56 -1.97 -19.49
CA THR A 207 17.57 -3.03 -19.70
C THR A 207 16.24 -2.46 -20.15
N ILE A 208 15.55 -3.15 -21.07
CA ILE A 208 14.15 -2.92 -21.41
C ILE A 208 13.38 -4.21 -21.14
N VAL A 209 12.43 -4.17 -20.22
CA VAL A 209 11.52 -5.28 -19.93
C VAL A 209 10.17 -5.01 -20.58
N PHE A 210 9.78 -5.80 -21.57
CA PHE A 210 8.46 -5.65 -22.20
C PHE A 210 7.44 -6.60 -21.58
N ASN A 211 6.16 -6.22 -21.64
CA ASN A 211 5.08 -6.99 -21.00
C ASN A 211 4.91 -8.38 -21.63
N GLN A 212 4.22 -9.29 -20.95
CA GLN A 212 4.19 -10.71 -21.33
C GLN A 212 3.12 -11.07 -22.38
N GLY A 213 2.03 -10.31 -22.48
CA GLY A 213 1.01 -10.43 -23.53
C GLY A 213 0.06 -11.61 -23.45
N ASN A 214 -0.02 -12.31 -22.31
CA ASN A 214 -0.86 -13.50 -22.13
C ASN A 214 -2.35 -13.22 -21.84
N ASP A 215 -2.70 -11.98 -21.54
CA ASP A 215 -4.07 -11.48 -21.50
C ASP A 215 -4.11 -10.00 -21.95
N GLU A 216 -5.30 -9.38 -22.01
CA GLU A 216 -5.42 -7.96 -22.41
C GLU A 216 -4.76 -6.99 -21.42
N GLY A 217 -4.79 -7.28 -20.11
CA GLY A 217 -4.13 -6.45 -19.08
C GLY A 217 -2.61 -6.60 -19.07
N ARG A 218 -2.06 -7.62 -19.73
CA ARG A 218 -0.63 -7.87 -19.84
C ARG A 218 -0.02 -7.40 -21.17
N LYS A 219 -0.68 -6.48 -21.87
CA LYS A 219 -0.17 -5.89 -23.13
C LYS A 219 0.34 -4.47 -22.99
N SER A 220 -0.16 -3.72 -22.01
CA SER A 220 0.18 -2.33 -21.73
C SER A 220 1.61 -2.17 -21.20
N VAL A 221 2.01 -0.93 -20.90
CA VAL A 221 3.35 -0.61 -20.41
C VAL A 221 3.62 -1.35 -19.11
N VAL A 222 4.80 -1.98 -19.00
CA VAL A 222 5.28 -2.44 -17.70
C VAL A 222 5.67 -1.22 -16.87
N ASN A 223 4.93 -0.94 -15.80
CA ASN A 223 5.38 -0.06 -14.75
C ASN A 223 5.91 -0.93 -13.61
N GLY A 224 7.22 -0.93 -13.39
CA GLY A 224 7.89 -1.90 -12.50
C GLY A 224 8.81 -1.20 -11.51
N THR A 225 9.14 -1.89 -10.42
CA THR A 225 10.10 -1.41 -9.42
C THR A 225 11.29 -2.38 -9.35
N LEU A 226 12.49 -1.87 -9.11
CA LEU A 226 13.62 -2.74 -8.76
C LEU A 226 13.66 -3.00 -7.24
N GLY A 227 12.82 -2.33 -6.45
CA GLY A 227 12.88 -2.37 -5.00
C GLY A 227 13.95 -1.45 -4.42
N SER A 228 13.70 -0.96 -3.21
CA SER A 228 14.59 0.02 -2.54
C SER A 228 15.96 -0.56 -2.19
N ASP A 229 16.05 -1.88 -2.05
CA ASP A 229 17.25 -2.66 -1.78
C ASP A 229 18.06 -3.00 -3.03
N SER A 230 17.52 -2.75 -4.24
CA SER A 230 18.23 -2.97 -5.50
C SER A 230 19.63 -2.37 -5.49
N GLN A 231 20.62 -3.11 -5.97
CA GLN A 231 21.98 -2.59 -6.16
C GLN A 231 22.28 -2.29 -7.63
N ALA A 232 21.27 -2.39 -8.51
CA ALA A 232 21.44 -2.12 -9.93
C ALA A 232 21.80 -0.65 -10.17
N THR A 233 22.78 -0.41 -11.05
CA THR A 233 23.24 0.95 -11.38
C THR A 233 22.94 1.36 -12.82
N ILE A 234 22.46 0.43 -13.64
CA ILE A 234 22.08 0.70 -15.03
C ILE A 234 20.62 1.18 -15.16
N PRO A 235 20.31 2.00 -16.18
CA PRO A 235 18.94 2.33 -16.55
C PRO A 235 18.10 1.09 -16.87
N ALA A 236 16.84 1.10 -16.44
CA ALA A 236 15.86 0.04 -16.60
C ALA A 236 14.52 0.66 -17.00
N PHE A 237 13.96 0.18 -18.11
CA PHE A 237 12.70 0.65 -18.65
C PHE A 237 11.71 -0.51 -18.74
N GLY A 238 10.44 -0.25 -18.51
CA GLY A 238 9.35 -1.14 -18.88
C GLY A 238 8.69 -0.68 -20.19
N ALA A 239 8.19 -1.60 -21.01
CA ALA A 239 7.59 -1.32 -22.32
C ALA A 239 6.34 -2.16 -22.60
N ARG A 240 5.51 -1.71 -23.56
CA ARG A 240 4.35 -2.47 -24.07
C ARG A 240 4.77 -3.75 -24.78
N PHE A 241 3.88 -4.74 -24.78
CA PHE A 241 4.11 -6.05 -25.42
C PHE A 241 4.32 -5.93 -26.94
N ASP A 242 3.49 -5.14 -27.62
CA ASP A 242 3.52 -4.96 -29.08
C ASP A 242 4.84 -4.34 -29.58
N LEU A 243 5.40 -3.39 -28.82
CA LEU A 243 6.72 -2.82 -29.09
C LEU A 243 7.83 -3.86 -28.96
N GLY A 244 7.81 -4.66 -27.88
CA GLY A 244 8.75 -5.77 -27.68
C GLY A 244 8.72 -6.77 -28.85
N GLU A 245 7.51 -7.17 -29.27
CA GLU A 245 7.30 -8.03 -30.44
C GLU A 245 7.86 -7.39 -31.73
N GLN A 246 7.53 -6.13 -31.99
CA GLN A 246 7.98 -5.41 -33.17
C GLN A 246 9.52 -5.33 -33.25
N TRP A 247 10.17 -4.99 -32.15
CA TRP A 247 11.62 -4.89 -32.07
C TRP A 247 12.29 -6.24 -32.27
N TYR A 248 11.73 -7.31 -31.70
CA TYR A 248 12.25 -8.68 -31.89
C TYR A 248 12.15 -9.12 -33.35
N GLN A 249 10.99 -8.94 -33.99
CA GLN A 249 10.80 -9.29 -35.40
C GLN A 249 11.78 -8.54 -36.30
N THR A 250 12.03 -7.26 -36.00
CA THR A 250 13.01 -6.44 -36.72
C THR A 250 14.44 -6.95 -36.51
N SER A 251 14.80 -7.35 -35.27
CA SER A 251 16.14 -7.84 -34.92
C SER A 251 16.55 -9.10 -35.69
N GLN A 252 15.57 -9.89 -36.17
CA GLN A 252 15.84 -11.09 -36.98
C GLN A 252 16.45 -10.77 -38.34
N SER A 253 16.32 -9.53 -38.83
CA SER A 253 16.75 -9.12 -40.17
C SER A 253 17.60 -7.85 -40.21
N ALA A 254 17.60 -7.05 -39.15
CA ALA A 254 18.33 -5.79 -39.04
C ALA A 254 18.82 -5.55 -37.61
N VAL A 255 19.81 -4.65 -37.45
CA VAL A 255 20.24 -4.20 -36.14
C VAL A 255 19.25 -3.16 -35.62
N VAL A 256 18.72 -3.35 -34.42
CA VAL A 256 17.85 -2.38 -33.73
C VAL A 256 18.69 -1.65 -32.69
N ASN A 257 18.64 -0.32 -32.68
CA ASN A 257 19.37 0.51 -31.72
C ASN A 257 18.39 1.28 -30.84
N ALA A 258 18.75 1.46 -29.58
CA ALA A 258 18.12 2.40 -28.68
C ALA A 258 19.07 3.56 -28.37
N SER A 259 18.48 4.74 -28.16
CA SER A 259 19.14 5.88 -27.53
C SER A 259 18.23 6.43 -26.44
N PHE A 260 18.80 6.73 -25.28
CA PHE A 260 18.03 7.04 -24.09
C PHE A 260 18.80 7.97 -23.17
N SER A 261 18.06 8.62 -22.30
CA SER A 261 18.56 9.36 -21.15
C SER A 261 17.55 9.11 -20.03
N ILE A 262 18.02 8.78 -18.84
CA ILE A 262 17.18 8.73 -17.64
C ILE A 262 17.82 9.62 -16.60
N ASN A 263 17.01 10.49 -16.02
CA ASN A 263 17.46 11.42 -15.00
C ASN A 263 16.70 11.07 -13.72
N VAL A 264 17.42 10.71 -12.67
CA VAL A 264 16.83 10.33 -11.39
C VAL A 264 17.53 11.06 -10.26
N HIS A 265 16.77 11.33 -9.22
CA HIS A 265 17.26 11.63 -7.88
C HIS A 265 17.22 10.34 -7.07
N ASP A 266 18.35 9.89 -6.54
CA ASP A 266 18.49 8.64 -5.79
C ASP A 266 19.44 8.88 -4.62
N GLU A 267 18.89 9.03 -3.42
CA GLU A 267 19.67 9.31 -2.23
C GLU A 267 19.06 8.69 -0.97
N VAL A 268 19.91 8.43 0.03
CA VAL A 268 19.43 8.04 1.35
C VAL A 268 19.05 9.29 2.13
N VAL A 269 17.78 9.38 2.50
CA VAL A 269 17.20 10.42 3.34
C VAL A 269 16.71 9.82 4.65
N LEU A 270 16.59 10.65 5.68
CA LEU A 270 15.91 10.27 6.91
C LEU A 270 14.40 10.48 6.73
N THR A 271 13.60 9.46 7.02
CA THR A 271 12.14 9.59 7.09
C THR A 271 11.63 9.07 8.44
N GLN A 272 10.34 9.27 8.73
CA GLN A 272 9.78 9.04 10.06
C GLN A 272 8.33 8.57 10.02
N ASN A 273 8.02 7.44 10.67
CA ASN A 273 6.64 7.13 11.02
C ASN A 273 6.19 8.00 12.20
N ILE A 274 4.89 8.28 12.29
CA ILE A 274 4.28 8.92 13.46
C ILE A 274 3.41 7.89 14.17
N LEU A 275 3.57 7.75 15.48
CA LEU A 275 2.69 6.97 16.34
C LEU A 275 2.10 7.90 17.39
N ALA A 276 0.80 7.83 17.59
CA ALA A 276 0.13 8.64 18.60
C ALA A 276 -0.89 7.81 19.40
N GLU A 277 -0.81 7.87 20.72
CA GLU A 277 -1.57 6.99 21.60
C GLU A 277 -2.44 7.75 22.59
N THR A 278 -3.61 7.20 22.89
CA THR A 278 -4.44 7.71 23.99
C THR A 278 -3.71 7.61 25.32
N GLU A 279 -3.84 8.60 26.20
CA GLU A 279 -3.25 8.57 27.55
C GLU A 279 -3.80 7.37 28.37
N GLY A 280 -5.10 7.10 28.25
CA GLY A 280 -5.78 5.98 28.91
C GLY A 280 -5.87 4.69 28.07
N GLY A 281 -6.64 3.72 28.57
CA GLY A 281 -6.85 2.41 27.93
C GLY A 281 -5.85 1.34 28.36
N ASN A 282 -6.22 0.07 28.16
CA ASN A 282 -5.40 -1.10 28.45
C ASN A 282 -4.24 -1.24 27.44
N GLU A 283 -3.00 -1.10 27.91
CA GLU A 283 -1.78 -1.23 27.09
C GLU A 283 -1.50 -2.67 26.61
N GLU A 284 -2.15 -3.68 27.21
CA GLU A 284 -2.08 -5.07 26.75
C GLU A 284 -3.10 -5.38 25.63
N GLN A 285 -3.96 -4.40 25.28
CA GLN A 285 -4.99 -4.50 24.26
C GLN A 285 -4.97 -3.21 23.42
N VAL A 286 -4.09 -3.16 22.42
CA VAL A 286 -3.96 -2.02 21.51
C VAL A 286 -4.83 -2.24 20.28
N VAL A 287 -5.77 -1.32 20.08
CA VAL A 287 -6.57 -1.13 18.87
C VAL A 287 -5.83 -0.11 18.01
N MET A 288 -5.25 -0.57 16.90
CA MET A 288 -4.44 0.27 16.04
C MET A 288 -5.19 0.63 14.77
N LEU A 289 -4.98 1.85 14.27
CA LEU A 289 -5.42 2.27 12.95
C LEU A 289 -4.33 3.09 12.26
N GLY A 290 -4.24 3.00 10.94
CA GLY A 290 -3.22 3.67 10.15
C GLY A 290 -3.69 4.12 8.77
N ALA A 291 -2.98 5.12 8.26
CA ALA A 291 -2.97 5.61 6.89
C ALA A 291 -1.53 6.03 6.58
N HIS A 292 -1.08 5.98 5.33
CA HIS A 292 0.22 6.55 4.99
C HIS A 292 0.13 8.06 4.82
N LEU A 293 1.23 8.72 5.15
CA LEU A 293 1.35 10.17 5.10
C LEU A 293 2.08 10.64 3.86
N ASP A 294 2.85 9.81 3.17
CA ASP A 294 3.44 10.23 1.90
C ASP A 294 2.41 10.23 0.77
N SER A 295 2.80 10.85 -0.34
CA SER A 295 2.16 10.76 -1.64
C SER A 295 3.20 10.36 -2.68
N VAL A 296 2.80 10.13 -3.92
CA VAL A 296 3.75 10.06 -5.03
C VAL A 296 4.41 11.41 -5.35
N PRO A 297 5.61 11.44 -5.97
CA PRO A 297 6.26 12.68 -6.44
C PRO A 297 5.42 13.49 -7.43
N GLU A 298 4.54 12.84 -8.19
CA GLU A 298 3.73 13.41 -9.26
C GLU A 298 2.70 14.44 -8.77
N GLY A 299 2.21 14.32 -7.53
CA GLY A 299 1.11 15.16 -7.05
C GLY A 299 1.01 15.26 -5.53
N PRO A 300 0.07 16.10 -5.04
CA PRO A 300 -0.09 16.33 -3.62
C PRO A 300 -0.75 15.16 -2.88
N GLY A 301 -1.40 14.22 -3.60
CA GLY A 301 -1.89 12.97 -3.02
C GLY A 301 -3.01 13.19 -2.01
N ILE A 302 -4.09 13.85 -2.42
CA ILE A 302 -5.17 14.27 -1.50
C ILE A 302 -6.21 13.18 -1.32
N ASN A 303 -6.60 12.46 -2.37
CA ASN A 303 -7.29 11.19 -2.14
C ASN A 303 -6.28 10.13 -1.66
N ASP A 304 -5.08 10.10 -2.24
CA ASP A 304 -4.05 9.11 -1.98
C ASP A 304 -2.78 9.68 -1.30
N ASN A 305 -2.63 9.58 0.02
CA ASN A 305 -3.62 9.13 1.00
C ASN A 305 -3.95 10.21 2.02
N GLY A 306 -4.12 11.44 1.50
CA GLY A 306 -4.67 12.54 2.28
C GLY A 306 -6.04 12.20 2.87
N SER A 307 -6.87 11.43 2.16
CA SER A 307 -8.23 11.06 2.58
C SER A 307 -8.23 10.19 3.85
N GLY A 308 -7.40 9.15 3.90
CA GLY A 308 -7.22 8.31 5.08
C GLY A 308 -6.58 9.11 6.22
N THR A 309 -5.53 9.87 5.93
CA THR A 309 -4.85 10.74 6.90
C THR A 309 -5.81 11.73 7.58
N ALA A 310 -6.65 12.41 6.79
CA ALA A 310 -7.64 13.37 7.30
C ALA A 310 -8.73 12.68 8.13
N GLY A 311 -9.22 11.51 7.68
CA GLY A 311 -10.20 10.73 8.42
C GLY A 311 -9.68 10.28 9.79
N LEU A 312 -8.44 9.80 9.85
CA LEU A 312 -7.76 9.43 11.10
C LEU A 312 -7.62 10.63 12.05
N LEU A 313 -7.16 11.77 11.52
CA LEU A 313 -6.92 12.96 12.30
C LEU A 313 -8.22 13.53 12.88
N GLU A 314 -9.28 13.61 12.08
CA GLU A 314 -10.59 14.08 12.56
C GLU A 314 -11.15 13.14 13.63
N TYR A 315 -11.04 11.82 13.44
CA TYR A 315 -11.44 10.87 14.48
C TYR A 315 -10.65 11.07 15.78
N ALA A 316 -9.33 11.28 15.70
CA ALA A 316 -8.49 11.54 16.88
C ALA A 316 -8.90 12.81 17.61
N VAL A 317 -9.11 13.91 16.88
CA VAL A 317 -9.57 15.21 17.41
C VAL A 317 -10.93 15.06 18.08
N THR A 318 -11.88 14.41 17.40
CA THR A 318 -13.23 14.14 17.93
C THR A 318 -13.18 13.30 19.21
N LEU A 319 -12.39 12.22 19.25
CA LEU A 319 -12.26 11.35 20.42
C LEU A 319 -11.71 12.10 21.65
N ALA A 320 -10.70 12.95 21.43
CA ALA A 320 -10.09 13.78 22.47
C ALA A 320 -11.04 14.87 22.99
N ASN A 321 -11.75 15.56 22.09
CA ASN A 321 -12.74 16.59 22.44
C ASN A 321 -13.89 16.03 23.29
N LEU A 322 -14.30 14.80 23.00
CA LEU A 322 -15.30 14.08 23.79
C LEU A 322 -14.77 13.59 25.14
N ARG A 323 -13.44 13.57 25.34
CA ARG A 323 -12.77 12.97 26.50
C ARG A 323 -13.24 11.54 26.73
N ALA A 324 -13.35 10.79 25.63
CA ALA A 324 -13.88 9.44 25.65
C ALA A 324 -12.98 8.53 26.51
N PRO A 325 -13.51 7.85 27.54
CA PRO A 325 -12.72 7.00 28.44
C PRO A 325 -12.53 5.61 27.83
N VAL A 326 -11.69 5.51 26.80
CA VAL A 326 -11.42 4.25 26.08
C VAL A 326 -11.01 3.13 27.04
N LYS A 327 -11.51 1.91 26.81
CA LYS A 327 -11.17 0.73 27.61
C LYS A 327 -9.87 0.08 27.13
N ASN A 328 -9.71 -0.02 25.81
CA ASN A 328 -8.52 -0.51 25.14
C ASN A 328 -7.68 0.68 24.66
N LYS A 329 -6.36 0.54 24.63
CA LYS A 329 -5.47 1.59 24.14
C LYS A 329 -5.74 1.81 22.65
N VAL A 330 -5.91 3.06 22.22
CA VAL A 330 -6.01 3.39 20.79
C VAL A 330 -4.68 3.97 20.32
N ARG A 331 -4.11 3.39 19.26
CA ARG A 331 -2.87 3.85 18.63
C ARG A 331 -3.13 4.23 17.18
N PHE A 332 -2.89 5.49 16.86
CA PHE A 332 -2.90 6.02 15.50
C PHE A 332 -1.49 5.90 14.91
N ALA A 333 -1.41 5.57 13.64
CA ALA A 333 -0.17 5.58 12.89
C ALA A 333 -0.30 6.33 11.57
N TRP A 334 0.74 7.10 11.25
CA TRP A 334 0.94 7.68 9.94
C TRP A 334 2.25 7.15 9.37
N TRP A 335 2.15 6.34 8.33
CA TRP A 335 3.28 5.62 7.76
C TRP A 335 4.06 6.47 6.78
N ALA A 336 5.36 6.25 6.72
CA ALA A 336 6.25 6.87 5.76
C ALA A 336 6.58 5.91 4.63
N ALA A 337 6.76 6.43 3.41
CA ALA A 337 7.29 5.68 2.28
C ALA A 337 6.45 4.42 1.97
N GLU A 338 5.13 4.52 2.09
CA GLU A 338 4.21 3.47 1.62
C GLU A 338 4.33 3.30 0.10
N GLU A 339 4.40 4.43 -0.60
CA GLU A 339 4.45 4.52 -2.07
C GLU A 339 5.70 3.87 -2.66
N ALA A 340 6.72 3.73 -1.82
CA ALA A 340 7.98 3.09 -2.11
C ALA A 340 7.98 1.57 -1.83
N GLY A 341 6.84 1.00 -1.42
CA GLY A 341 6.65 -0.41 -1.10
C GLY A 341 6.49 -0.69 0.40
N LEU A 342 5.55 -0.04 1.08
CA LEU A 342 5.16 -0.28 2.47
C LEU A 342 6.31 -0.09 3.48
N VAL A 343 7.31 0.75 3.16
CA VAL A 343 8.59 0.78 3.88
C VAL A 343 8.37 1.12 5.36
N GLY A 344 7.53 2.09 5.67
CA GLY A 344 7.28 2.54 7.04
C GLY A 344 6.56 1.51 7.90
N SER A 345 5.47 0.94 7.42
CA SER A 345 4.71 -0.08 8.16
C SER A 345 5.51 -1.37 8.32
N GLU A 346 6.24 -1.81 7.29
CA GLU A 346 7.13 -2.97 7.41
C GLU A 346 8.30 -2.71 8.35
N TYR A 347 8.90 -1.52 8.33
CA TYR A 347 9.95 -1.17 9.29
C TYR A 347 9.42 -1.28 10.72
N TYR A 348 8.23 -0.74 10.97
CA TYR A 348 7.58 -0.82 12.28
C TYR A 348 7.31 -2.26 12.71
N THR A 349 6.72 -3.09 11.86
CA THR A 349 6.37 -4.47 12.23
C THR A 349 7.60 -5.36 12.34
N ASN A 350 8.64 -5.15 11.53
CA ASN A 350 9.90 -5.87 11.68
C ASN A 350 10.66 -5.48 12.96
N ASP A 351 10.71 -4.19 13.30
CA ASP A 351 11.36 -3.69 14.53
C ASP A 351 10.62 -4.14 15.80
N LEU A 352 9.28 -4.26 15.73
CA LEU A 352 8.46 -4.62 16.90
C LEU A 352 8.15 -6.12 17.00
N PHE A 353 7.65 -6.75 15.94
CA PHE A 353 7.08 -8.10 16.01
C PHE A 353 8.13 -9.19 15.86
N ALA A 354 9.19 -8.99 15.07
CA ALA A 354 10.24 -10.01 14.94
C ALA A 354 10.95 -10.30 16.28
N PRO A 355 11.29 -9.30 17.12
CA PRO A 355 11.82 -9.55 18.47
C PRO A 355 10.82 -10.28 19.38
N LEU A 356 9.52 -9.97 19.30
CA LEU A 356 8.49 -10.66 20.08
C LEU A 356 8.37 -12.12 19.67
N TYR A 357 8.40 -12.41 18.37
CA TYR A 357 8.39 -13.79 17.88
C TYR A 357 9.63 -14.56 18.34
N ALA A 358 10.81 -13.95 18.25
CA ALA A 358 12.06 -14.54 18.74
C ALA A 358 12.03 -14.79 20.26
N GLN A 359 11.40 -13.88 21.03
CA GLN A 359 11.15 -14.07 22.45
C GLN A 359 10.24 -15.28 22.70
N ALA A 360 9.09 -15.35 22.02
CA ALA A 360 8.16 -16.47 22.15
C ALA A 360 8.83 -17.80 21.80
N GLN A 361 9.63 -17.85 20.74
CA GLN A 361 10.43 -19.02 20.38
C GLN A 361 11.40 -19.42 21.50
N THR A 362 12.11 -18.44 22.06
CA THR A 362 13.06 -18.69 23.16
C THR A 362 12.35 -19.24 24.40
N GLU A 363 11.20 -18.67 24.78
CA GLU A 363 10.40 -19.12 25.91
C GLU A 363 9.92 -20.57 25.72
N ILE A 364 9.32 -20.89 24.57
CA ILE A 364 8.83 -22.24 24.27
C ILE A 364 9.98 -23.26 24.21
N MET A 365 11.11 -22.90 23.59
CA MET A 365 12.29 -23.77 23.56
C MET A 365 12.80 -24.07 24.98
N GLN A 366 12.81 -23.08 25.88
CA GLN A 366 13.19 -23.28 27.28
C GLN A 366 12.19 -24.15 28.04
N GLU A 367 10.89 -23.92 27.87
CA GLU A 367 9.81 -24.69 28.50
C GLU A 367 9.84 -26.18 28.07
N LEU A 368 10.23 -26.46 26.83
CA LEU A 368 10.32 -27.80 26.25
C LEU A 368 11.73 -28.43 26.29
N GLU A 369 12.69 -27.76 26.93
CA GLU A 369 14.10 -28.19 27.02
C GLU A 369 14.77 -28.43 25.64
N ILE A 370 14.34 -27.69 24.61
CA ILE A 370 14.91 -27.71 23.25
C ILE A 370 16.09 -26.74 23.20
N THR A 371 17.25 -27.20 22.74
CA THR A 371 18.49 -26.39 22.69
C THR A 371 18.95 -26.04 21.28
N ASP A 372 18.37 -26.65 20.26
CA ASP A 372 18.68 -26.44 18.85
C ASP A 372 17.37 -26.16 18.09
N PRO A 373 17.20 -24.96 17.48
CA PRO A 373 16.00 -24.61 16.72
C PRO A 373 15.65 -25.59 15.60
N SER A 374 16.63 -26.33 15.05
CA SER A 374 16.37 -27.35 14.02
C SER A 374 15.54 -28.54 14.51
N GLN A 375 15.34 -28.67 15.83
CA GLN A 375 14.48 -29.68 16.46
C GLN A 375 13.01 -29.23 16.59
N LEU A 376 12.70 -27.98 16.23
CA LEU A 376 11.32 -27.48 16.25
C LEU A 376 10.48 -28.24 15.22
N THR A 377 9.31 -28.70 15.68
CA THR A 377 8.31 -29.37 14.85
C THR A 377 7.17 -28.39 14.55
N SER A 378 6.31 -28.70 13.59
CA SER A 378 5.12 -27.89 13.28
C SER A 378 4.25 -27.60 14.52
N ALA A 379 4.11 -28.57 15.43
CA ALA A 379 3.37 -28.38 16.68
C ALA A 379 4.09 -27.45 17.68
N HIS A 380 5.42 -27.41 17.66
CA HIS A 380 6.17 -26.43 18.46
C HIS A 380 5.96 -25.01 17.90
N TYR A 381 5.94 -24.85 16.58
CA TYR A 381 5.64 -23.55 15.95
C TYR A 381 4.23 -23.05 16.27
N ASP A 382 3.23 -23.95 16.38
CA ASP A 382 1.89 -23.55 16.82
C ASP A 382 1.90 -22.97 18.24
N LEU A 383 2.67 -23.56 19.17
CA LEU A 383 2.83 -23.02 20.53
C LEU A 383 3.59 -21.68 20.56
N ILE A 384 4.58 -21.52 19.68
CA ILE A 384 5.33 -20.27 19.54
C ILE A 384 4.41 -19.16 19.05
N GLU A 385 3.60 -19.42 18.02
CA GLU A 385 2.62 -18.48 17.48
C GLU A 385 1.58 -18.10 18.54
N GLU A 386 1.06 -19.07 19.29
CA GLU A 386 0.12 -18.80 20.39
C GLU A 386 0.76 -17.89 21.46
N ARG A 387 1.99 -18.19 21.89
CA ARG A 387 2.72 -17.35 22.85
C ARG A 387 3.00 -15.95 22.29
N TYR A 388 3.40 -15.86 21.03
CA TYR A 388 3.61 -14.60 20.34
C TYR A 388 2.34 -13.74 20.34
N LEU A 389 1.18 -14.29 19.99
CA LEU A 389 -0.10 -13.57 19.99
C LEU A 389 -0.53 -13.15 21.41
N GLN A 390 -0.14 -13.91 22.44
CA GLN A 390 -0.39 -13.53 23.83
C GLN A 390 0.43 -12.29 24.24
N ILE A 391 1.73 -12.27 23.91
CA ILE A 391 2.65 -11.18 24.30
C ILE A 391 2.63 -9.98 23.35
N ASN A 392 2.12 -10.14 22.12
CA ASN A 392 1.93 -9.02 21.19
C ASN A 392 0.71 -8.21 21.63
N ASN A 393 0.94 -6.98 22.09
CA ASN A 393 -0.12 -6.12 22.59
C ASN A 393 -1.01 -5.53 21.48
N ILE A 394 -0.58 -5.58 20.21
CA ILE A 394 -1.37 -5.10 19.07
C ILE A 394 -2.31 -6.20 18.64
N LYS A 395 -3.60 -6.00 18.93
CA LYS A 395 -4.62 -7.04 18.73
C LYS A 395 -5.35 -6.91 17.42
N LEU A 396 -5.43 -5.69 16.88
CA LEU A 396 -5.94 -5.43 15.54
C LEU A 396 -5.32 -4.18 14.91
N TYR A 397 -5.33 -4.14 13.58
CA TYR A 397 -4.92 -3.00 12.77
C TYR A 397 -5.98 -2.65 11.72
N LEU A 398 -6.48 -1.42 11.74
CA LEU A 398 -7.44 -0.90 10.76
C LEU A 398 -6.73 0.00 9.75
N ASN A 399 -6.82 -0.32 8.47
CA ASN A 399 -6.15 0.39 7.39
C ASN A 399 -7.13 1.29 6.63
N PHE A 400 -6.74 2.54 6.42
CA PHE A 400 -7.55 3.50 5.68
C PHE A 400 -6.70 4.14 4.61
N ASP A 401 -7.02 3.74 3.38
CA ASP A 401 -6.28 4.12 2.20
C ASP A 401 -7.26 4.43 1.09
N MET A 402 -7.10 5.59 0.45
CA MET A 402 -8.02 6.14 -0.55
C MET A 402 -9.49 5.93 -0.17
N ILE A 403 -9.97 6.66 0.85
CA ILE A 403 -11.34 6.57 1.35
C ILE A 403 -12.29 7.64 0.78
N GLY A 404 -11.85 8.38 -0.25
CA GLY A 404 -12.54 9.53 -0.80
C GLY A 404 -12.64 9.59 -2.33
N SER A 405 -12.44 8.50 -3.07
CA SER A 405 -12.34 8.52 -4.53
C SER A 405 -13.54 9.18 -5.23
N PRO A 406 -13.33 9.93 -6.33
CA PRO A 406 -14.37 10.76 -6.94
C PRO A 406 -15.48 9.92 -7.57
N ASN A 407 -15.15 8.75 -8.11
CA ASN A 407 -16.06 7.77 -8.70
C ASN A 407 -16.12 6.52 -7.79
N TYR A 408 -16.20 6.72 -6.48
CA TYR A 408 -16.07 5.69 -5.45
C TYR A 408 -16.98 4.46 -5.58
N VAL A 409 -16.52 3.35 -5.02
CA VAL A 409 -17.36 2.31 -4.41
C VAL A 409 -17.19 2.37 -2.89
N PHE A 410 -18.08 1.74 -2.10
CA PHE A 410 -17.79 1.50 -0.68
C PHE A 410 -17.23 0.08 -0.51
N GLY A 411 -15.91 -0.06 -0.61
CA GLY A 411 -15.21 -1.32 -0.42
C GLY A 411 -14.94 -1.61 1.06
N VAL A 412 -15.30 -2.80 1.50
CA VAL A 412 -14.95 -3.33 2.83
C VAL A 412 -14.03 -4.53 2.64
N MET A 413 -12.85 -4.53 3.28
CA MET A 413 -11.92 -5.66 3.18
C MET A 413 -12.60 -6.97 3.56
N ASP A 414 -12.51 -7.96 2.69
CA ASP A 414 -13.06 -9.32 2.88
C ASP A 414 -12.18 -10.08 3.88
N GLY A 415 -12.58 -10.03 5.14
CA GLY A 415 -11.79 -10.46 6.29
C GLY A 415 -11.85 -11.95 6.56
N ASP A 416 -12.73 -12.69 5.89
CA ASP A 416 -12.76 -14.16 5.90
C ASP A 416 -12.48 -14.81 4.55
N LEU A 417 -12.18 -14.01 3.52
CA LEU A 417 -11.99 -14.43 2.14
C LEU A 417 -13.21 -15.18 1.57
N SER A 418 -14.41 -14.96 2.10
CA SER A 418 -15.61 -15.68 1.65
C SER A 418 -16.07 -15.27 0.25
N ASP A 419 -15.78 -14.04 -0.17
CA ASP A 419 -16.23 -13.46 -1.43
C ASP A 419 -15.10 -13.32 -2.47
N THR A 420 -13.87 -13.12 -2.03
CA THR A 420 -12.74 -12.67 -2.87
C THR A 420 -11.58 -13.65 -2.95
N LYS A 421 -11.67 -14.85 -2.33
CA LYS A 421 -10.61 -15.87 -2.36
C LYS A 421 -10.08 -16.20 -3.75
N ASN A 422 -10.96 -16.21 -4.75
CA ASN A 422 -10.62 -16.51 -6.15
C ASN A 422 -10.57 -15.26 -7.04
N SER A 423 -10.58 -14.06 -6.44
CA SER A 423 -10.42 -12.81 -7.17
C SER A 423 -9.00 -12.76 -7.78
N PRO A 424 -8.84 -12.28 -9.02
CA PRO A 424 -7.50 -12.00 -9.58
C PRO A 424 -6.75 -10.93 -8.75
N ASP A 425 -7.47 -10.10 -8.01
CA ASP A 425 -6.94 -9.02 -7.18
C ASP A 425 -6.52 -9.50 -5.77
N ASN A 426 -6.75 -10.79 -5.45
CA ASN A 426 -6.36 -11.36 -4.16
C ASN A 426 -4.91 -11.87 -4.19
N ALA A 427 -4.01 -11.18 -3.48
CA ALA A 427 -2.61 -11.55 -3.35
C ALA A 427 -2.39 -12.68 -2.31
N TYR A 428 -3.35 -12.89 -1.42
CA TYR A 428 -3.28 -13.90 -0.35
C TYR A 428 -3.87 -15.24 -0.82
N THR A 429 -3.02 -16.09 -1.41
CA THR A 429 -3.42 -17.39 -1.98
C THR A 429 -2.90 -18.58 -1.17
N GLY A 430 -3.19 -19.80 -1.64
CA GLY A 430 -2.66 -21.03 -1.04
C GLY A 430 -3.31 -21.37 0.30
N SER A 431 -2.47 -21.59 1.32
CA SER A 431 -2.88 -21.99 2.68
C SER A 431 -3.03 -20.80 3.64
N PHE A 432 -3.05 -19.57 3.13
CA PHE A 432 -3.35 -18.40 3.94
C PHE A 432 -4.75 -18.48 4.53
N GLU A 433 -4.84 -18.24 5.82
CA GLU A 433 -6.09 -18.11 6.56
C GLU A 433 -6.03 -16.78 7.32
N PRO A 434 -7.00 -15.87 7.14
CA PRO A 434 -7.01 -14.59 7.84
C PRO A 434 -6.93 -14.78 9.37
N PRO A 435 -6.18 -13.93 10.10
CA PRO A 435 -6.07 -14.04 11.55
C PRO A 435 -7.42 -13.91 12.26
N PHE A 436 -7.55 -14.57 13.41
CA PHE A 436 -8.76 -14.51 14.24
C PHE A 436 -9.15 -13.06 14.55
N GLY A 437 -10.42 -12.70 14.30
CA GLY A 437 -10.96 -11.36 14.48
C GLY A 437 -11.12 -10.56 13.18
N THR A 438 -10.41 -10.91 12.11
CA THR A 438 -10.48 -10.21 10.80
C THR A 438 -11.90 -10.24 10.22
N SER A 439 -12.60 -11.39 10.31
CA SER A 439 -14.00 -11.53 9.86
C SER A 439 -15.01 -10.77 10.73
N ASP A 440 -14.72 -10.60 12.03
CA ASP A 440 -15.55 -9.79 12.92
C ASP A 440 -15.45 -8.31 12.53
N ILE A 441 -14.23 -7.83 12.23
CA ILE A 441 -14.00 -6.45 11.79
C ILE A 441 -14.82 -6.14 10.52
N GLU A 442 -14.75 -7.00 9.52
CA GLU A 442 -15.56 -6.91 8.31
C GLU A 442 -17.06 -6.83 8.64
N SER A 443 -17.54 -7.73 9.50
CA SER A 443 -18.95 -7.76 9.92
C SER A 443 -19.39 -6.46 10.58
N ILE A 444 -18.55 -5.85 11.43
CA ILE A 444 -18.86 -4.58 12.10
C ILE A 444 -18.89 -3.42 11.09
N PHE A 445 -18.00 -3.37 10.10
CA PHE A 445 -18.10 -2.40 9.00
C PHE A 445 -19.39 -2.59 8.19
N ASN A 446 -19.69 -3.80 7.76
CA ASN A 446 -20.91 -4.09 7.00
C ASN A 446 -22.17 -3.74 7.81
N GLN A 447 -22.18 -3.95 9.12
CA GLN A 447 -23.28 -3.51 10.00
C GLN A 447 -23.44 -1.99 10.02
N PHE A 448 -22.34 -1.23 9.99
CA PHE A 448 -22.37 0.23 9.91
C PHE A 448 -23.02 0.69 8.58
N PHE A 449 -22.53 0.22 7.44
CA PHE A 449 -23.06 0.63 6.13
C PHE A 449 -24.52 0.22 5.93
N ASN A 450 -24.88 -1.00 6.32
CA ASN A 450 -26.27 -1.46 6.33
C ASN A 450 -27.16 -0.56 7.20
N GLY A 451 -26.65 -0.11 8.35
CA GLY A 451 -27.33 0.84 9.23
C GLY A 451 -27.58 2.21 8.57
N GLN A 452 -26.70 2.63 7.65
CA GLN A 452 -26.84 3.85 6.86
C GLN A 452 -27.60 3.65 5.53
N SER A 453 -28.03 2.41 5.24
CA SER A 453 -28.62 2.04 3.94
C SER A 453 -27.70 2.33 2.74
N GLU A 454 -26.39 2.28 2.96
CA GLU A 454 -25.38 2.35 1.91
C GLU A 454 -25.00 0.93 1.49
N ALA A 455 -24.85 0.71 0.18
CA ALA A 455 -24.35 -0.57 -0.33
C ALA A 455 -22.85 -0.69 -0.05
N THR A 456 -22.34 -1.93 -0.06
CA THR A 456 -20.90 -2.22 -0.02
C THR A 456 -20.53 -3.21 -1.12
N VAL A 457 -19.24 -3.28 -1.44
CA VAL A 457 -18.63 -4.36 -2.20
C VAL A 457 -17.50 -4.98 -1.36
N PRO A 458 -17.29 -6.32 -1.45
CA PRO A 458 -16.14 -6.93 -0.80
C PRO A 458 -14.87 -6.51 -1.53
N GLN A 459 -13.88 -6.06 -0.77
CA GLN A 459 -12.58 -5.65 -1.26
C GLN A 459 -11.61 -6.82 -1.13
N ALA A 460 -11.03 -7.25 -2.25
CA ALA A 460 -10.03 -8.29 -2.27
C ALA A 460 -8.77 -7.85 -1.51
N LEU A 461 -8.14 -8.80 -0.82
CA LEU A 461 -6.92 -8.56 -0.08
C LEU A 461 -5.73 -8.52 -1.05
N SER A 462 -5.35 -7.32 -1.46
CA SER A 462 -4.10 -7.08 -2.19
C SER A 462 -2.92 -7.03 -1.20
N LYS A 463 -1.72 -6.76 -1.71
CA LYS A 463 -0.53 -6.50 -0.91
C LYS A 463 -0.02 -5.06 -1.10
N ARG A 464 -0.93 -4.16 -1.52
CA ARG A 464 -0.67 -2.78 -1.97
C ARG A 464 -0.98 -1.70 -0.91
N SER A 465 -1.05 -2.05 0.37
CA SER A 465 -1.22 -1.06 1.45
C SER A 465 -0.74 -1.63 2.79
N ASP A 466 -0.60 -0.76 3.79
CA ASP A 466 0.14 -1.02 5.03
C ASP A 466 -0.37 -2.20 5.87
N TYR A 467 -1.63 -2.61 5.72
CA TYR A 467 -2.16 -3.78 6.43
C TYR A 467 -1.40 -5.07 6.12
N ALA A 468 -0.78 -5.17 4.93
CA ALA A 468 -0.01 -6.35 4.56
C ALA A 468 1.13 -6.60 5.56
N GLY A 469 1.76 -5.52 6.03
CA GLY A 469 2.80 -5.57 7.06
C GLY A 469 2.30 -6.07 8.42
N PHE A 470 0.99 -6.08 8.69
CA PHE A 470 0.39 -6.60 9.92
C PHE A 470 -0.20 -8.00 9.73
N ALA A 471 -0.83 -8.24 8.58
CA ALA A 471 -1.40 -9.53 8.18
C ALA A 471 -0.34 -10.62 8.16
N ASP A 472 0.83 -10.33 7.58
CA ASP A 472 1.96 -11.28 7.51
C ASP A 472 2.49 -11.64 8.92
N TRP A 473 2.22 -10.82 9.92
CA TRP A 473 2.57 -11.04 11.33
C TRP A 473 1.40 -11.58 12.18
N GLY A 474 0.32 -12.05 11.55
CA GLY A 474 -0.81 -12.69 12.24
C GLY A 474 -1.67 -11.76 13.09
N VAL A 475 -1.58 -10.45 12.87
CA VAL A 475 -2.44 -9.46 13.55
C VAL A 475 -3.76 -9.36 12.78
N ALA A 476 -4.90 -9.36 13.49
CA ALA A 476 -6.20 -9.16 12.86
C ALA A 476 -6.24 -7.81 12.14
N PHE A 477 -6.81 -7.77 10.95
CA PHE A 477 -6.85 -6.54 10.16
C PHE A 477 -8.21 -6.30 9.52
N GLY A 478 -8.40 -5.08 9.02
CA GLY A 478 -9.55 -4.72 8.21
C GLY A 478 -9.43 -3.27 7.77
N GLY A 479 -10.37 -2.78 6.98
CA GLY A 479 -10.22 -1.47 6.40
C GLY A 479 -11.26 -1.17 5.34
N LEU A 480 -11.16 0.04 4.83
CA LEU A 480 -12.04 0.56 3.78
C LEU A 480 -11.20 1.04 2.61
N PHE A 481 -11.76 0.91 1.41
CA PHE A 481 -11.16 1.37 0.18
C PHE A 481 -12.26 1.86 -0.76
N THR A 482 -12.02 2.97 -1.46
CA THR A 482 -13.01 3.51 -2.40
C THR A 482 -12.68 3.29 -3.87
N GLY A 483 -11.55 2.64 -4.15
CA GLY A 483 -11.13 2.31 -5.50
C GLY A 483 -10.07 3.28 -6.03
N ALA A 484 -9.19 2.77 -6.88
CA ALA A 484 -8.14 3.53 -7.54
C ALA A 484 -8.35 3.48 -9.07
N GLU A 485 -7.46 2.83 -9.81
CA GLU A 485 -7.43 2.78 -11.28
C GLU A 485 -8.54 1.95 -11.92
N LYS A 486 -9.17 1.02 -11.16
CA LYS A 486 -10.18 0.11 -11.70
C LYS A 486 -11.41 0.87 -12.21
N VAL A 487 -11.89 0.43 -13.37
CA VAL A 487 -13.00 1.08 -14.08
C VAL A 487 -14.34 0.64 -13.50
N LYS A 488 -15.22 1.59 -13.20
CA LYS A 488 -16.54 1.33 -12.63
C LYS A 488 -17.45 0.58 -13.61
N SER A 489 -18.04 -0.52 -13.15
CA SER A 489 -19.02 -1.30 -13.91
C SER A 489 -20.43 -0.69 -13.90
N ALA A 490 -21.30 -1.18 -14.78
CA ALA A 490 -22.72 -0.79 -14.81
C ALA A 490 -23.44 -1.08 -13.48
N ASP A 491 -23.18 -2.26 -12.90
CA ASP A 491 -23.82 -2.69 -11.65
C ASP A 491 -23.35 -1.84 -10.46
N GLU A 492 -22.10 -1.38 -10.45
CA GLU A 492 -21.58 -0.48 -9.42
C GLU A 492 -22.11 0.95 -9.62
N MET A 493 -22.24 1.43 -10.85
CA MET A 493 -22.89 2.71 -11.13
C MET A 493 -24.35 2.71 -10.65
N ASP A 494 -25.08 1.61 -10.85
CA ASP A 494 -26.45 1.48 -10.35
C ASP A 494 -26.53 1.52 -8.81
N LYS A 495 -25.49 1.05 -8.11
CA LYS A 495 -25.41 1.04 -6.64
C LYS A 495 -24.90 2.34 -6.03
N PHE A 496 -23.86 2.93 -6.62
CA PHE A 496 -23.06 4.01 -6.03
C PHE A 496 -23.19 5.34 -6.77
N GLY A 497 -23.75 5.33 -7.99
CA GLY A 497 -23.73 6.47 -8.90
C GLY A 497 -22.40 6.58 -9.64
N GLY A 498 -22.09 7.79 -10.13
CA GLY A 498 -20.85 8.06 -10.86
C GLY A 498 -20.95 7.72 -12.35
N GLN A 499 -19.81 7.41 -12.96
CA GLN A 499 -19.67 7.18 -14.40
C GLN A 499 -19.15 5.76 -14.66
N ILE A 500 -19.90 4.99 -15.47
CA ILE A 500 -19.44 3.72 -16.03
C ILE A 500 -18.27 3.96 -16.98
N ASP A 501 -17.39 2.98 -17.11
CA ASP A 501 -16.23 3.02 -18.03
C ASP A 501 -15.23 4.15 -17.69
N VAL A 502 -15.30 4.66 -16.44
CA VAL A 502 -14.33 5.61 -15.85
C VAL A 502 -13.74 4.99 -14.59
N ALA A 503 -12.44 5.18 -14.36
CA ALA A 503 -11.73 4.75 -13.15
C ALA A 503 -12.44 5.23 -11.87
N TYR A 504 -12.26 4.52 -10.76
CA TYR A 504 -12.76 4.98 -9.46
C TYR A 504 -12.07 6.28 -9.03
N ASP A 505 -10.78 6.39 -9.31
CA ASP A 505 -9.98 7.59 -9.22
C ASP A 505 -9.20 7.80 -10.52
N ILE A 506 -9.57 8.85 -11.26
CA ILE A 506 -8.93 9.19 -12.55
C ILE A 506 -7.57 9.86 -12.37
N CYS A 507 -7.31 10.42 -11.19
CA CYS A 507 -6.10 11.13 -10.84
C CYS A 507 -5.19 10.32 -9.92
N TYR A 508 -5.52 9.06 -9.65
CA TYR A 508 -4.69 8.13 -8.91
C TYR A 508 -3.23 8.21 -9.40
N HIS A 509 -2.34 8.59 -8.48
CA HIS A 509 -0.91 8.81 -8.69
C HIS A 509 -0.54 9.83 -9.78
N GLN A 510 -1.36 10.86 -9.94
CA GLN A 510 -1.15 11.94 -10.89
C GLN A 510 -1.17 13.30 -10.21
N ALA A 511 -0.63 14.31 -10.88
CA ALA A 511 -0.62 15.69 -10.41
C ALA A 511 -2.01 16.27 -10.12
N CYS A 512 -3.07 15.70 -10.69
CA CYS A 512 -4.44 16.14 -10.47
C CYS A 512 -5.11 15.52 -9.23
N ASP A 513 -4.41 14.69 -8.44
CA ASP A 513 -4.91 14.22 -7.13
C ASP A 513 -4.80 15.33 -6.07
N ASP A 514 -5.57 16.39 -6.31
CA ASP A 514 -5.75 17.56 -5.45
C ASP A 514 -7.14 17.55 -4.79
N LEU A 515 -7.48 18.58 -4.01
CA LEU A 515 -8.80 18.70 -3.37
C LEU A 515 -10.01 18.55 -4.30
N ASN A 516 -9.86 18.82 -5.61
CA ASN A 516 -10.96 18.67 -6.57
C ASN A 516 -11.19 17.21 -6.98
N ASN A 517 -10.28 16.31 -6.60
CA ASN A 517 -10.35 14.87 -6.89
C ASN A 517 -11.05 14.06 -5.79
N VAL A 518 -11.63 14.69 -4.77
CA VAL A 518 -12.22 13.97 -3.62
C VAL A 518 -13.75 14.05 -3.60
N SER A 519 -14.41 12.90 -3.50
CA SER A 519 -15.83 12.79 -3.15
C SER A 519 -16.04 13.08 -1.67
N HIS A 520 -16.54 14.26 -1.35
CA HIS A 520 -16.87 14.64 0.05
C HIS A 520 -17.88 13.67 0.68
N LYS A 521 -18.80 13.09 -0.12
CA LYS A 521 -19.74 12.07 0.39
C LYS A 521 -19.00 10.81 0.83
N ALA A 522 -18.14 10.27 -0.04
CA ALA A 522 -17.42 9.03 0.26
C ALA A 522 -16.49 9.21 1.45
N LEU A 523 -15.70 10.29 1.43
CA LEU A 523 -14.82 10.70 2.51
C LEU A 523 -15.56 10.77 3.85
N PHE A 524 -16.70 11.47 3.88
CA PHE A 524 -17.46 11.64 5.11
C PHE A 524 -18.05 10.33 5.64
N VAL A 525 -18.68 9.52 4.78
CA VAL A 525 -19.29 8.24 5.18
C VAL A 525 -18.21 7.26 5.67
N ASN A 526 -17.08 7.16 4.98
CA ASN A 526 -15.97 6.32 5.41
C ASN A 526 -15.31 6.84 6.69
N THR A 527 -15.23 8.16 6.89
CA THR A 527 -14.76 8.75 8.17
C THR A 527 -15.71 8.43 9.33
N GLN A 528 -17.02 8.41 9.08
CA GLN A 528 -17.96 7.94 10.09
C GLN A 528 -17.81 6.44 10.37
N ALA A 529 -17.57 5.63 9.34
CA ALA A 529 -17.34 4.19 9.47
C ALA A 529 -16.06 3.89 10.26
N LEU A 530 -14.94 4.52 9.92
CA LEU A 530 -13.67 4.35 10.63
C LEU A 530 -13.77 4.77 12.10
N ALA A 531 -14.43 5.90 12.38
CA ALA A 531 -14.68 6.36 13.74
C ALA A 531 -15.59 5.38 14.51
N TYR A 532 -16.61 4.81 13.85
CA TYR A 532 -17.51 3.83 14.44
C TYR A 532 -16.77 2.55 14.82
N VAL A 533 -16.10 1.91 13.87
CA VAL A 533 -15.46 0.60 14.08
C VAL A 533 -14.30 0.70 15.07
N THR A 534 -13.47 1.74 14.95
CA THR A 534 -12.37 1.95 15.90
C THR A 534 -12.90 2.16 17.31
N THR A 535 -13.95 2.99 17.46
CA THR A 535 -14.57 3.23 18.78
C THR A 535 -15.24 1.96 19.32
N TYR A 536 -15.87 1.15 18.46
CA TYR A 536 -16.45 -0.12 18.88
C TYR A 536 -15.39 -0.96 19.60
N TYR A 537 -14.25 -1.22 18.94
CA TYR A 537 -13.17 -2.00 19.53
C TYR A 537 -12.47 -1.31 20.69
N ALA A 538 -12.35 0.02 20.70
CA ALA A 538 -11.81 0.78 21.82
C ALA A 538 -12.63 0.58 23.12
N PHE A 539 -13.91 0.19 23.02
CA PHE A 539 -14.82 -0.01 24.15
C PHE A 539 -15.28 -1.47 24.34
N SER A 540 -14.89 -2.40 23.45
CA SER A 540 -15.21 -3.83 23.55
C SER A 540 -14.42 -4.53 24.66
N ASP A 541 -15.10 -5.42 25.39
CA ASP A 541 -14.52 -6.32 26.39
C ASP A 541 -15.41 -7.59 26.50
N PRO A 542 -14.97 -8.77 26.02
CA PRO A 542 -13.70 -9.01 25.31
C PRO A 542 -13.61 -8.24 23.98
N LEU A 543 -12.39 -8.06 23.45
CA LEU A 543 -12.14 -7.30 22.21
C LEU A 543 -12.88 -7.89 21.01
N PHE A 544 -12.72 -9.21 20.81
CA PHE A 544 -13.48 -9.99 19.84
C PHE A 544 -14.48 -10.91 20.56
N PRO A 545 -15.62 -11.23 19.94
CA PRO A 545 -16.52 -12.26 20.46
C PRO A 545 -15.79 -13.60 20.62
N ALA A 546 -16.13 -14.36 21.67
CA ALA A 546 -15.55 -15.70 21.84
C ALA A 546 -15.94 -16.60 20.66
N GLU A 547 -14.96 -17.31 20.11
CA GLU A 547 -15.17 -18.28 19.04
C GLU A 547 -16.12 -19.39 19.51
N GLU A 548 -17.21 -19.66 18.76
CA GLU A 548 -18.03 -20.83 19.06
C GLU A 548 -17.17 -22.10 18.85
N PRO A 549 -17.14 -23.04 19.80
CA PRO A 549 -16.32 -24.23 19.64
C PRO A 549 -16.77 -25.04 18.43
N GLN A 550 -15.94 -25.04 17.38
CA GLN A 550 -16.12 -25.92 16.23
C GLN A 550 -16.18 -27.37 16.73
N PRO A 551 -17.15 -28.19 16.28
CA PRO A 551 -17.18 -29.59 16.66
C PRO A 551 -15.86 -30.23 16.27
N MET A 552 -15.13 -30.82 17.23
CA MET A 552 -13.93 -31.61 16.98
C MET A 552 -14.26 -32.72 15.97
N MET A 553 -14.04 -32.47 14.68
CA MET A 553 -13.84 -33.54 13.72
C MET A 553 -12.44 -34.09 13.99
N GLN A 554 -12.36 -35.36 14.39
CA GLN A 554 -11.11 -36.10 14.40
C GLN A 554 -10.51 -36.06 12.99
N ALA A 555 -9.56 -35.15 12.77
CA ALA A 555 -8.77 -35.12 11.54
C ALA A 555 -7.83 -36.33 11.56
N PHE A 556 -8.26 -37.41 10.92
CA PHE A 556 -7.35 -38.45 10.47
C PHE A 556 -6.41 -37.85 9.42
N SER A 557 -5.12 -38.18 9.55
CA SER A 557 -4.02 -37.74 8.69
C SER A 557 -4.39 -37.71 7.21
N VAL A 558 -4.36 -36.52 6.63
CA VAL A 558 -4.21 -36.30 5.19
C VAL A 558 -3.18 -35.18 5.07
N ASN A 559 -2.13 -35.43 4.26
CA ASN A 559 -0.96 -34.58 4.01
C ASN A 559 -1.07 -33.16 4.55
N ALA A 560 -0.23 -32.82 5.53
CA ALA A 560 -0.05 -31.46 6.01
C ALA A 560 0.39 -30.60 4.83
N THR A 561 -0.55 -29.90 4.20
CA THR A 561 -0.24 -28.68 3.47
C THR A 561 0.47 -27.76 4.47
N GLU A 562 1.61 -27.21 4.09
CA GLU A 562 2.36 -26.29 4.95
C GLU A 562 1.45 -25.09 5.29
N LYS A 563 1.06 -24.98 6.57
CA LYS A 563 0.39 -23.80 7.11
C LYS A 563 1.36 -22.63 6.97
N LEU A 564 0.92 -21.52 6.40
CA LEU A 564 1.71 -20.30 6.40
C LEU A 564 1.96 -19.85 7.85
N ARG A 565 3.22 -19.52 8.16
CA ARG A 565 3.65 -19.15 9.51
C ARG A 565 3.71 -17.65 9.69
N VAL A 566 3.46 -17.20 10.92
CA VAL A 566 3.62 -15.79 11.29
C VAL A 566 5.04 -15.32 10.95
N GLY A 567 5.14 -14.15 10.30
CA GLY A 567 6.40 -13.57 9.84
C GLY A 567 6.92 -14.16 8.54
N THR A 568 6.23 -15.14 7.93
CA THR A 568 6.55 -15.60 6.58
C THR A 568 5.85 -14.70 5.58
N LYS A 569 6.64 -13.92 4.83
CA LYS A 569 6.13 -13.17 3.68
C LYS A 569 5.64 -14.17 2.63
N LEU A 570 4.36 -14.11 2.28
CA LEU A 570 3.88 -14.74 1.06
C LEU A 570 4.45 -13.96 -0.12
N LYS A 571 5.11 -14.63 -1.05
CA LYS A 571 5.19 -14.13 -2.43
C LYS A 571 3.76 -13.89 -2.88
N ALA A 572 3.43 -12.70 -3.38
CA ALA A 572 2.12 -12.55 -3.99
C ALA A 572 2.11 -13.52 -5.18
N ALA A 573 1.18 -14.46 -5.16
CA ALA A 573 1.12 -15.44 -6.24
C ALA A 573 0.73 -14.70 -7.51
N ASP A 574 1.58 -14.72 -8.54
CA ASP A 574 1.36 -14.19 -9.90
C ASP A 574 0.07 -13.36 -9.99
N SER A 575 0.05 -12.21 -9.29
CA SER A 575 -1.20 -11.49 -9.09
C SER A 575 -1.59 -11.03 -10.47
N VAL A 576 -2.78 -11.44 -10.92
CA VAL A 576 -3.27 -11.14 -12.27
C VAL A 576 -3.80 -9.71 -12.32
N SER A 577 -3.43 -8.85 -11.36
CA SER A 577 -3.91 -7.49 -11.26
C SER A 577 -3.70 -6.79 -12.59
N ASP A 578 -4.82 -6.50 -13.26
CA ASP A 578 -4.95 -5.99 -14.62
C ASP A 578 -4.83 -4.46 -14.63
N HIS A 579 -4.00 -3.92 -13.74
CA HIS A 579 -3.98 -2.52 -13.38
C HIS A 579 -2.72 -1.85 -13.91
N ASP A 580 -2.93 -0.98 -14.91
CA ASP A 580 -1.89 -0.46 -15.81
C ASP A 580 -1.08 0.73 -15.26
N HIS A 581 -1.30 1.20 -14.03
CA HIS A 581 -0.65 2.41 -13.53
C HIS A 581 -0.20 2.39 -12.05
N PHE A 582 0.96 3.05 -11.87
CA PHE A 582 1.81 3.39 -10.72
C PHE A 582 2.16 2.38 -9.62
N HIS A 583 1.32 1.44 -9.15
CA HIS A 583 1.95 0.40 -8.36
C HIS A 583 2.79 -0.43 -9.32
N GLY A 584 4.11 -0.43 -9.11
CA GLY A 584 4.95 -1.51 -9.61
C GLY A 584 4.23 -2.82 -9.32
N ASP A 585 4.51 -3.85 -10.12
CA ASP A 585 4.14 -5.22 -9.75
C ASP A 585 4.94 -5.64 -8.49
N PHE A 586 4.72 -4.94 -7.36
CA PHE A 586 5.24 -5.26 -6.03
C PHE A 586 4.86 -6.69 -5.67
N ASP A 587 3.84 -7.24 -6.32
CA ASP A 587 3.45 -8.62 -6.21
C ASP A 587 4.51 -9.60 -6.77
N GLN A 588 5.25 -9.23 -7.83
CA GLN A 588 6.37 -10.04 -8.34
C GLN A 588 7.70 -9.79 -7.65
N ASP A 589 7.91 -8.63 -7.00
CA ASP A 589 9.22 -8.24 -6.44
C ASP A 589 9.39 -8.55 -4.94
N ARG A 590 8.40 -9.18 -4.29
CA ARG A 590 8.43 -9.53 -2.86
C ARG A 590 8.81 -10.99 -2.65
N ASP A 591 10.11 -11.25 -2.54
CA ASP A 591 10.68 -12.53 -2.09
C ASP A 591 10.79 -12.67 -0.57
#